data_AF-A0A7Z0DJG3-F1
#
_entry.id   AF-A0A7Z0DJG3-F1
#
_cell.length_a   1.000
_cell.length_b   1.000
_cell.length_c   1.000
_cell.angle_alpha   90.00
_cell.angle_beta   90.00
_cell.angle_gamma   90.00
#
_symmetry.space_group_name_H-M   'P 1'
#
loop_
_entity.id
_entity.type
_entity.pdbx_description
1 polymer ?
#
loop_
_entity_poly.entity_id
_entity_poly.type
_entity_poly.pdbx_seq_one_letter_code
_entity_poly.pdbx_strand_id
1 'polypeptide(L)'
;MTAPETADDFADINRALAALKGEEEPEAITPDIITPSGLGPMGAAFYIQVAQAYTLRLDDFLVLEGLCRQLDLIEALRAEWENLGSPLMSTGVAGQLVTHPLIDAQDRALKTVMAAARQLRLPDLDTGISPFSHAGRGQAGGTQRAINAGETLSNGDKRTKHRGRRKPATGGN
;
A
#
# COMPACT_ATOMS: atom_id res chain seq x y z
N MET A 1 29.57 68.47 20.84
CA MET A 1 28.71 67.27 20.92
C MET A 1 28.68 66.68 19.53
N THR A 2 29.36 65.56 19.34
CA THR A 2 29.52 64.91 18.03
C THR A 2 29.46 63.42 18.30
N ALA A 3 28.48 62.73 17.74
CA ALA A 3 28.30 61.29 17.95
C ALA A 3 29.29 60.50 17.09
N PRO A 4 29.89 59.40 17.59
CA PRO A 4 30.56 58.43 16.74
C PRO A 4 29.53 57.63 15.92
N GLU A 5 29.93 57.33 14.70
CA GLU A 5 29.10 56.89 13.58
C GLU A 5 29.02 55.35 13.53
N THR A 6 27.89 54.77 13.94
CA THR A 6 27.74 53.32 14.13
C THR A 6 27.29 52.61 12.84
N ALA A 7 28.17 52.53 11.85
CA ALA A 7 27.90 51.85 10.57
C ALA A 7 28.86 50.69 10.25
N ASP A 8 30.16 50.85 10.52
CA ASP A 8 31.18 49.89 10.05
C ASP A 8 31.29 48.62 10.93
N ASP A 9 31.03 48.70 12.24
CA ASP A 9 31.17 47.57 13.17
C ASP A 9 30.33 46.34 12.77
N PHE A 10 29.14 46.54 12.20
CA PHE A 10 28.25 45.45 11.81
C PHE A 10 28.73 44.69 10.56
N ALA A 11 29.50 45.33 9.68
CA ALA A 11 30.05 44.66 8.50
C ALA A 11 31.15 43.67 8.90
N ASP A 12 32.02 44.07 9.83
CA ASP A 12 33.09 43.21 10.33
C ASP A 12 32.59 42.12 11.29
N ILE A 13 31.53 42.36 12.07
CA ILE A 13 30.84 41.29 12.81
C ILE A 13 30.31 40.22 11.84
N ASN A 14 29.62 40.61 10.76
CA ASN A 14 29.10 39.64 9.79
C ASN A 14 30.21 38.92 9.01
N ARG A 15 31.33 39.61 8.72
CA ARG A 15 32.52 39.01 8.09
C ARG A 15 33.23 38.02 9.03
N ALA A 16 33.35 38.34 10.31
CA ALA A 16 33.87 37.43 11.33
C ALA A 16 32.96 36.23 11.57
N LEU A 17 31.64 36.43 11.54
CA LEU A 17 30.65 35.34 11.63
C LEU A 17 30.69 34.40 10.41
N ALA A 18 31.03 34.94 9.23
CA ALA A 18 31.25 34.14 8.03
C ALA A 18 32.60 33.39 8.07
N ALA A 19 33.65 33.98 8.64
CA ALA A 19 34.96 33.33 8.81
C ALA A 19 34.96 32.23 9.89
N LEU A 20 34.09 32.34 10.90
CA LEU A 20 33.84 31.26 11.88
C LEU A 20 32.97 30.13 11.33
N LYS A 21 32.27 30.33 10.20
CA LYS A 21 31.59 29.28 9.43
C LYS A 21 32.55 28.61 8.45
N GLY A 22 33.72 28.21 8.94
CA GLY A 22 34.62 27.34 8.20
C GLY A 22 34.01 25.95 8.09
N GLU A 23 33.59 25.59 6.88
CA GLU A 23 33.56 24.23 6.31
C GLU A 23 33.34 23.04 7.25
N GLU A 24 32.32 23.11 8.12
CA GLU A 24 31.57 21.93 8.50
C GLU A 24 30.39 21.83 7.53
N GLU A 25 30.44 20.86 6.60
CA GLU A 25 29.20 20.31 6.06
C GLU A 25 28.32 19.99 7.27
N PRO A 26 27.01 20.31 7.25
CA PRO A 26 26.18 20.05 8.40
C PRO A 26 26.19 18.54 8.63
N GLU A 27 26.94 18.08 9.65
CA GLU A 27 26.80 16.75 10.21
C GLU A 27 25.31 16.59 10.41
N ALA A 28 24.71 15.70 9.62
CA ALA A 28 23.28 15.53 9.63
C ALA A 28 22.94 15.18 11.07
N ILE A 29 22.23 16.10 11.75
CA ILE A 29 21.77 15.87 13.12
C ILE A 29 20.82 14.70 13.00
N THR A 30 21.35 13.49 13.11
CA THR A 30 20.57 12.28 13.25
C THR A 30 19.89 12.46 14.59
N PRO A 31 18.58 12.76 14.63
CA PRO A 31 17.91 12.78 15.92
C PRO A 31 18.12 11.40 16.52
N ASP A 32 18.51 11.31 17.79
CA ASP A 32 18.53 10.03 18.48
C ASP A 32 17.18 9.36 18.21
N ILE A 33 17.19 8.22 17.52
CA ILE A 33 15.98 7.60 16.99
C ILE A 33 15.29 6.87 18.15
N ILE A 34 14.65 7.69 18.99
CA ILE A 34 13.84 7.24 20.12
C ILE A 34 12.63 6.52 19.54
N THR A 35 12.69 5.19 19.57
CA THR A 35 11.62 4.33 19.10
C THR A 35 10.40 4.50 20.03
N PRO A 36 9.18 4.74 19.50
CA PRO A 36 7.98 4.92 20.31
C PRO A 36 7.73 3.77 21.28
N SER A 37 7.28 4.10 22.49
CA SER A 37 7.04 3.11 23.53
C SER A 37 5.85 2.20 23.20
N GLY A 38 6.00 0.92 23.54
CA GLY A 38 4.96 -0.09 23.29
C GLY A 38 4.78 -0.48 21.82
N LEU A 39 5.82 -0.31 20.98
CA LEU A 39 5.95 -1.09 19.74
C LEU A 39 6.47 -2.49 20.08
N GLY A 40 6.00 -3.49 19.32
CA GLY A 40 6.53 -4.84 19.32
C GLY A 40 7.78 -4.97 18.44
N PRO A 41 8.33 -6.18 18.30
CA PRO A 41 9.60 -6.38 17.58
C PRO A 41 9.54 -5.99 16.10
N MET A 42 8.40 -6.25 15.43
CA MET A 42 8.24 -5.98 14.00
C MET A 42 8.07 -4.49 13.73
N GLY A 43 7.20 -3.83 14.50
CA GLY A 43 6.97 -2.39 14.41
C GLY A 43 8.19 -1.58 14.81
N ALA A 44 8.93 -1.99 15.86
CA ALA A 44 10.17 -1.32 16.27
C ALA A 44 11.26 -1.43 15.19
N ALA A 45 11.48 -2.63 14.62
CA ALA A 45 12.45 -2.81 13.55
C ALA A 45 12.11 -1.98 12.29
N PHE A 46 10.84 -1.95 11.90
CA PHE A 46 10.39 -1.13 10.77
C PHE A 46 10.51 0.38 11.06
N TYR A 47 10.15 0.82 12.27
CA TYR A 47 10.29 2.23 12.69
C TYR A 47 11.74 2.70 12.56
N ILE A 48 12.69 1.94 13.11
CA ILE A 48 14.12 2.25 13.06
C ILE A 48 14.60 2.32 11.60
N GLN A 49 14.25 1.32 10.77
CA GLN A 49 14.66 1.28 9.37
C GLN A 49 14.17 2.51 8.58
N VAL A 50 12.91 2.93 8.75
CA VAL A 50 12.38 4.11 8.05
C VAL A 50 12.95 5.41 8.62
N ALA A 51 13.02 5.55 9.95
CA ALA A 51 13.55 6.76 10.58
C ALA A 51 15.06 6.97 10.34
N GLN A 52 15.82 5.90 10.06
CA GLN A 52 17.22 5.98 9.62
C GLN A 52 17.35 6.35 8.13
N ALA A 53 16.42 5.91 7.29
CA ALA A 53 16.53 6.07 5.84
C ALA A 53 15.94 7.38 5.30
N TYR A 54 15.04 8.05 6.03
CA TYR A 54 14.33 9.23 5.55
C TYR A 54 14.21 10.33 6.61
N THR A 55 14.44 11.58 6.21
CA THR A 55 14.09 12.76 7.01
C THR A 55 12.58 13.00 6.94
N LEU A 56 11.85 12.49 7.94
CA LEU A 56 10.39 12.59 8.03
C LEU A 56 9.92 13.90 8.67
N ARG A 57 8.71 14.34 8.32
CA ARG A 57 8.02 15.41 9.04
C ARG A 57 7.29 14.86 10.27
N LEU A 58 6.88 15.76 11.17
CA LEU A 58 6.13 15.38 12.37
C LEU A 58 4.80 14.66 12.05
N ASP A 59 4.10 15.08 10.99
CA ASP A 59 2.88 14.43 10.52
C ASP A 59 3.16 13.01 9.96
N ASP A 60 4.30 12.82 9.31
CA ASP A 60 4.73 11.50 8.79
C ASP A 60 5.10 10.54 9.94
N PHE A 61 5.74 11.02 11.01
CA PHE A 61 6.07 10.21 12.19
C PHE A 61 4.81 9.62 12.88
N LEU A 62 3.71 10.37 12.94
CA LEU A 62 2.44 9.87 13.49
C LEU A 62 1.83 8.76 12.62
N VAL A 63 1.92 8.89 11.29
CA VAL A 63 1.48 7.86 10.35
C VAL A 63 2.38 6.62 10.43
N LEU A 64 3.69 6.81 10.56
CA LEU A 64 4.67 5.74 10.74
C LEU A 64 4.41 4.96 12.05
N GLU A 65 4.21 5.64 13.19
CA GLU A 65 3.91 4.95 14.45
C GLU A 65 2.61 4.12 14.36
N GLY A 66 1.55 4.68 13.78
CA GLY A 66 0.29 3.97 13.56
C GLY A 66 0.46 2.74 12.66
N LEU A 67 1.28 2.83 11.62
CA LEU A 67 1.63 1.70 10.76
C LEU A 67 2.45 0.64 11.51
N CYS A 68 3.44 1.04 12.32
CA CYS A 68 4.26 0.11 13.11
C CYS A 68 3.43 -0.70 14.10
N ARG A 69 2.53 -0.04 14.85
CA ARG A 69 1.56 -0.72 15.75
C ARG A 69 0.68 -1.72 15.00
N GLN A 70 0.35 -1.42 13.74
CA GLN A 70 -0.47 -2.30 12.90
C GLN A 70 0.31 -3.50 12.34
N LEU A 71 1.61 -3.36 12.09
CA LEU A 71 2.50 -4.49 11.78
C LEU A 71 2.61 -5.45 12.96
N ASP A 72 2.80 -4.94 14.18
CA ASP A 72 2.82 -5.77 15.40
C ASP A 72 1.50 -6.52 15.63
N LEU A 73 0.36 -5.89 15.33
CA LEU A 73 -0.95 -6.54 15.39
C LEU A 73 -1.07 -7.69 14.37
N ILE A 74 -0.55 -7.52 13.15
CA ILE A 74 -0.54 -8.58 12.13
C ILE A 74 0.30 -9.76 12.60
N GLU A 75 1.47 -9.50 13.19
CA GLU A 75 2.34 -10.55 13.70
C GLU A 75 1.69 -11.32 14.87
N ALA A 76 1.05 -10.62 15.81
CA ALA A 76 0.29 -11.25 16.89
C ALA A 76 -0.89 -12.10 16.35
N LEU A 77 -1.62 -11.61 15.35
CA LEU A 77 -2.71 -12.35 14.70
C LEU A 77 -2.24 -13.56 13.89
N ARG A 78 -1.00 -13.54 13.38
CA ARG A 78 -0.37 -14.69 12.70
C ARG A 78 0.09 -15.74 13.69
N ALA A 79 0.84 -15.35 14.72
CA ALA A 79 1.28 -16.24 15.78
C ALA A 79 0.09 -16.98 16.43
N GLU A 80 -1.00 -16.27 16.73
CA GLU A 80 -2.20 -16.89 17.28
C GLU A 80 -2.89 -17.84 16.28
N TRP A 81 -2.91 -17.51 14.99
CA TRP A 81 -3.47 -18.38 13.97
C TRP A 81 -2.63 -19.65 13.77
N GLU A 82 -1.31 -19.54 13.84
CA GLU A 82 -0.37 -20.67 13.81
C GLU A 82 -0.49 -21.56 15.06
N ASN A 83 -0.63 -20.96 16.25
CA ASN A 83 -0.89 -21.68 17.52
C ASN A 83 -2.16 -22.55 17.45
N LEU A 84 -3.17 -22.11 16.68
CA LEU A 84 -4.42 -22.85 16.44
C LEU A 84 -4.30 -23.92 15.32
N GLY A 85 -3.13 -24.07 14.70
CA GLY A 85 -2.91 -25.00 13.58
C GLY A 85 -3.33 -24.44 12.22
N SER A 86 -3.32 -23.12 12.05
CA SER A 86 -3.70 -22.40 10.82
C SER A 86 -5.08 -22.77 10.23
N PRO A 87 -6.16 -22.82 11.03
CA PRO A 87 -7.48 -23.21 10.56
C PRO A 87 -8.01 -22.23 9.51
N LEU A 88 -8.41 -22.74 8.34
CA LEU A 88 -9.04 -21.94 7.29
C LEU A 88 -10.51 -21.61 7.59
N MET A 89 -11.17 -22.48 8.34
CA MET A 89 -12.61 -22.46 8.58
C MET A 89 -12.92 -22.62 10.07
N SER A 90 -14.04 -22.07 10.52
CA SER A 90 -14.63 -22.32 11.83
C SER A 90 -16.11 -22.69 11.70
N THR A 91 -16.67 -23.29 12.75
CA THR A 91 -18.10 -23.59 12.83
C THR A 91 -18.85 -22.39 13.41
N GLY A 92 -19.78 -21.83 12.65
CA GLY A 92 -20.67 -20.77 13.11
C GLY A 92 -21.80 -21.27 14.01
N VAL A 93 -22.56 -20.33 14.59
CA VAL A 93 -23.59 -20.60 15.62
C VAL A 93 -24.67 -21.60 15.18
N ALA A 94 -25.03 -21.66 13.89
CA ALA A 94 -26.02 -22.60 13.36
C ALA A 94 -25.38 -23.83 12.69
N GLY A 95 -24.13 -24.16 13.04
CA GLY A 95 -23.39 -25.32 12.52
C GLY A 95 -22.82 -25.15 11.11
N GLN A 96 -23.03 -24.00 10.47
CA GLN A 96 -22.51 -23.73 9.13
C GLN A 96 -21.00 -23.46 9.17
N LEU A 97 -20.28 -23.95 8.16
CA LEU A 97 -18.85 -23.69 7.97
C LEU A 97 -18.65 -22.25 7.46
N VAL A 98 -17.80 -21.47 8.14
CA VAL A 98 -17.46 -20.08 7.77
C VAL A 98 -15.95 -19.87 7.77
N THR A 99 -15.46 -18.82 7.11
CA THR A 99 -14.04 -18.41 7.17
C THR A 99 -13.60 -18.18 8.62
N HIS A 100 -12.40 -18.61 8.98
CA HIS A 100 -11.88 -18.41 10.34
C HIS A 100 -11.71 -16.90 10.66
N PRO A 101 -12.20 -16.38 11.80
CA PRO A 101 -12.21 -14.94 12.09
C PRO A 101 -10.84 -14.24 12.05
N LEU A 102 -9.76 -14.96 12.35
CA LEU A 102 -8.40 -14.40 12.27
C LEU A 102 -7.98 -14.05 10.83
N ILE A 103 -8.51 -14.73 9.81
CA ILE A 103 -8.22 -14.41 8.39
C ILE A 103 -8.81 -13.04 8.04
N ASP A 104 -10.08 -12.82 8.38
CA ASP A 104 -10.75 -11.53 8.20
C ASP A 104 -10.07 -10.40 9.00
N ALA A 105 -9.57 -10.71 10.21
CA ALA A 105 -8.81 -9.76 11.02
C ALA A 105 -7.47 -9.39 10.38
N GLN A 106 -6.70 -10.37 9.90
CA GLN A 106 -5.42 -10.15 9.20
C GLN A 106 -5.62 -9.36 7.90
N ASP A 107 -6.63 -9.68 7.08
CA ASP A 107 -6.94 -8.95 5.85
C ASP A 107 -7.33 -7.48 6.10
N ARG A 108 -8.18 -7.21 7.10
CA ARG A 108 -8.47 -5.84 7.56
C ARG A 108 -7.21 -5.13 8.02
N ALA A 109 -6.34 -5.82 8.77
CA ALA A 109 -5.14 -5.22 9.30
C ALA A 109 -4.13 -4.86 8.19
N LEU A 110 -3.93 -5.75 7.22
CA LEU A 110 -3.13 -5.52 6.02
C LEU A 110 -3.66 -4.34 5.18
N LYS A 111 -4.98 -4.21 5.03
CA LYS A 111 -5.60 -3.08 4.32
C LYS A 111 -5.29 -1.75 5.01
N THR A 112 -5.28 -1.70 6.34
CA THR A 112 -4.86 -0.52 7.12
C THR A 112 -3.38 -0.19 6.89
N VAL A 113 -2.48 -1.18 6.93
CA VAL A 113 -1.04 -0.99 6.62
C VAL A 113 -0.86 -0.43 5.21
N MET A 114 -1.52 -1.02 4.21
CA MET A 114 -1.45 -0.53 2.82
C MET A 114 -1.99 0.89 2.65
N ALA A 115 -2.98 1.30 3.44
CA ALA A 115 -3.49 2.67 3.42
C ALA A 115 -2.48 3.66 4.06
N ALA A 116 -1.93 3.34 5.22
CA ALA A 116 -0.95 4.17 5.91
C ALA A 116 0.38 4.28 5.12
N ALA A 117 0.85 3.19 4.52
CA ALA A 117 2.05 3.20 3.67
C ALA A 117 1.91 4.16 2.46
N ARG A 118 0.71 4.24 1.87
CA ARG A 118 0.41 5.19 0.78
C ARG A 118 0.30 6.65 1.25
N GLN A 119 -0.03 6.88 2.52
CA GLN A 119 -0.06 8.22 3.12
C GLN A 119 1.36 8.72 3.40
N LEU A 120 2.26 7.84 3.83
CA LEU A 120 3.65 8.15 4.17
C LEU A 120 4.50 8.59 2.97
N ARG A 121 4.06 8.26 1.73
CA ARG A 121 4.62 8.75 0.45
C ARG A 121 6.16 8.71 0.35
N LEU A 122 6.77 7.71 0.99
CA LEU A 122 8.22 7.54 0.95
C LEU A 122 8.69 7.42 -0.52
N PRO A 123 9.75 8.15 -0.92
CA PRO A 123 10.37 7.88 -2.21
C PRO A 123 10.95 6.46 -2.19
N ASP A 124 10.85 5.74 -3.31
CA ASP A 124 11.54 4.45 -3.43
C ASP A 124 13.06 4.69 -3.26
N LEU A 125 13.67 3.99 -2.30
CA LEU A 125 15.13 3.94 -2.20
C LEU A 125 15.68 3.22 -3.44
N ASP A 126 16.72 3.80 -4.07
CA ASP A 126 17.49 3.19 -5.17
C ASP A 126 18.36 1.99 -4.71
N THR A 127 17.93 1.28 -3.67
CA THR A 127 18.57 0.06 -3.13
C THR A 127 18.21 -1.20 -3.91
N GLY A 128 17.37 -1.11 -4.94
CA GLY A 128 16.97 -2.24 -5.80
C GLY A 128 16.13 -3.33 -5.11
N ILE A 129 15.81 -3.16 -3.82
CA ILE A 129 15.08 -4.12 -2.98
C ILE A 129 13.91 -3.38 -2.33
N SER A 130 12.86 -3.11 -3.11
CA SER A 130 11.55 -2.77 -2.56
C SER A 130 10.77 -4.07 -2.34
N PRO A 131 10.36 -4.40 -1.09
CA PRO A 131 9.53 -5.58 -0.82
C PRO A 131 8.10 -5.45 -1.40
N PHE A 132 7.77 -4.29 -1.97
CA PHE A 132 6.49 -4.02 -2.64
C PHE A 132 6.65 -3.68 -4.12
N SER A 133 7.80 -4.00 -4.74
CA SER A 133 8.03 -3.81 -6.18
C SER A 133 7.07 -4.65 -7.04
N HIS A 134 5.90 -4.08 -7.35
CA HIS A 134 5.02 -4.57 -8.40
C HIS A 134 5.68 -4.31 -9.76
N ALA A 135 6.54 -5.25 -10.17
CA ALA A 135 7.18 -5.23 -11.48
C ALA A 135 6.12 -5.09 -12.59
N GLY A 136 6.27 -4.03 -13.39
CA GLY A 136 5.65 -3.94 -14.71
C GLY A 136 4.17 -3.53 -14.78
N ARG A 137 3.82 -2.31 -14.34
CA ARG A 137 2.75 -1.56 -15.06
C ARG A 137 3.35 -0.86 -16.29
N GLY A 138 3.77 -1.66 -17.27
CA GLY A 138 4.05 -1.15 -18.60
C GLY A 138 2.77 -0.61 -19.24
N GLN A 139 2.83 0.55 -19.88
CA GLN A 139 1.73 1.01 -20.72
C GLN A 139 1.56 0.05 -21.90
N ALA A 140 0.43 -0.66 -21.93
CA ALA A 140 -0.06 -1.34 -23.12
C ALA A 140 -1.42 -0.75 -23.48
N GLY A 141 -1.41 0.32 -24.28
CA GLY A 141 -2.61 0.76 -25.00
C GLY A 141 -3.00 -0.32 -26.00
N GLY A 142 -3.99 -1.15 -25.65
CA GLY A 142 -4.34 -2.37 -26.37
C GLY A 142 -5.85 -2.55 -26.50
N THR A 143 -6.45 -1.82 -27.44
CA THR A 143 -7.86 -1.98 -27.84
C THR A 143 -8.09 -3.30 -28.58
N GLN A 144 -8.28 -4.44 -27.91
CA GLN A 144 -8.83 -5.63 -28.57
C GLN A 144 -9.61 -6.56 -27.61
N ARG A 145 -10.94 -6.46 -27.63
CA ARG A 145 -11.84 -7.57 -27.28
C ARG A 145 -13.19 -7.46 -28.01
N ALA A 146 -13.13 -7.71 -29.31
CA ALA A 146 -14.29 -8.00 -30.16
C ALA A 146 -13.96 -9.18 -31.07
N ILE A 147 -13.62 -10.33 -30.47
CA ILE A 147 -13.50 -11.60 -31.19
C ILE A 147 -14.83 -12.35 -31.09
N ASN A 148 -15.60 -12.32 -32.18
CA ASN A 148 -16.57 -13.34 -32.64
C ASN A 148 -17.52 -12.72 -33.70
N ALA A 149 -16.95 -12.30 -34.83
CA ALA A 149 -17.71 -11.90 -36.03
C ALA A 149 -16.84 -12.05 -37.30
N GLY A 150 -16.57 -13.30 -37.68
CA GLY A 150 -16.10 -13.68 -39.02
C GLY A 150 -16.96 -14.86 -39.47
N GLU A 151 -17.88 -14.64 -40.41
CA GLU A 151 -17.75 -15.13 -41.81
C GLU A 151 -17.76 -16.67 -41.88
N THR A 152 -18.76 -17.32 -42.47
CA THR A 152 -19.24 -17.24 -43.86
C THR A 152 -20.62 -17.97 -43.93
N LEU A 153 -21.44 -18.05 -44.98
CA LEU A 153 -21.30 -17.90 -46.45
C LEU A 153 -22.58 -17.29 -47.05
N SER A 154 -22.44 -16.73 -48.25
CA SER A 154 -23.54 -16.53 -49.20
C SER A 154 -24.20 -17.86 -49.59
N ASN A 155 -25.54 -17.94 -49.53
CA ASN A 155 -26.31 -18.52 -50.63
C ASN A 155 -27.76 -18.03 -50.63
N GLY A 156 -28.38 -17.97 -51.80
CA GLY A 156 -29.70 -17.35 -51.98
C GLY A 156 -30.89 -18.31 -52.04
N ASP A 157 -32.05 -17.67 -52.23
CA ASP A 157 -33.19 -18.16 -53.01
C ASP A 157 -34.18 -19.18 -52.41
N LYS A 158 -35.46 -18.79 -52.43
CA LYS A 158 -36.71 -19.61 -52.37
C LYS A 158 -36.88 -20.71 -51.30
N ARG A 159 -37.84 -20.51 -50.39
CA ARG A 159 -39.14 -21.25 -50.32
C ARG A 159 -40.00 -20.83 -49.12
N THR A 160 -41.04 -20.05 -49.35
CA THR A 160 -42.47 -20.46 -49.42
C THR A 160 -43.13 -20.91 -48.11
N LYS A 161 -44.18 -20.16 -47.75
CA LYS A 161 -45.17 -20.42 -46.69
C LYS A 161 -45.73 -21.85 -46.73
N HIS A 162 -45.94 -22.47 -45.57
CA HIS A 162 -47.20 -23.18 -45.31
C HIS A 162 -47.55 -23.28 -43.82
N ARG A 163 -48.73 -22.76 -43.43
CA ARG A 163 -49.41 -23.18 -42.19
C ARG A 163 -50.05 -24.55 -42.42
N GLY A 164 -49.96 -25.46 -41.44
CA GLY A 164 -50.39 -26.87 -41.58
C GLY A 164 -50.93 -27.48 -40.28
N ARG A 165 -52.14 -27.10 -39.90
CA ARG A 165 -52.96 -27.62 -38.79
C ARG A 165 -53.19 -29.14 -38.86
N ARG A 166 -53.06 -29.90 -37.74
CA ARG A 166 -53.86 -31.12 -37.44
C ARG A 166 -53.77 -31.57 -35.96
N LYS A 167 -54.71 -32.45 -35.57
CA LYS A 167 -55.17 -32.78 -34.19
C LYS A 167 -54.52 -34.05 -33.58
N PRO A 168 -54.65 -34.30 -32.26
CA PRO A 168 -54.22 -35.52 -31.58
C PRO A 168 -55.30 -36.62 -31.45
N ALA A 169 -54.85 -37.89 -31.38
CA ALA A 169 -55.51 -39.13 -30.90
C ALA A 169 -54.44 -40.27 -30.91
N THR A 170 -54.47 -41.40 -30.18
CA THR A 170 -55.41 -41.95 -29.17
C THR A 170 -54.60 -42.68 -28.05
N GLY A 171 -55.11 -43.76 -27.43
CA GLY A 171 -54.40 -44.66 -26.49
C GLY A 171 -53.55 -45.76 -27.16
N GLY A 172 -53.01 -46.75 -26.46
CA GLY A 172 -53.23 -47.21 -25.08
C GLY A 172 -53.27 -48.75 -25.07
N ASN A 173 -52.63 -49.39 -24.10
CA ASN A 173 -52.60 -50.84 -23.89
C ASN A 173 -52.35 -51.15 -22.42
#